data_AF-A0A1U7NEP7-F1
#
_entry.id   AF-A0A1U7NEP7-F1
#
_cell.length_a   1.000
_cell.length_b   1.000
_cell.length_c   1.000
_cell.angle_alpha   90.00
_cell.angle_beta   90.00
_cell.angle_gamma   90.00
#
_symmetry.space_group_name_H-M   'P 1'
#
loop_
_entity.id
_entity.type
_entity.pdbx_description
1 polymer ?
#
loop_
_entity_poly.entity_id
_entity_poly.type
_entity_poly.pdbx_seq_one_letter_code
_entity_poly.pdbx_strand_id
1 'polypeptide(L)'
;MNHSLIDEAVVNIQNTPSYSPALLSFLPVLASKWIAPVLWALIRKSPLSFQEIRSEIGPITNTTLSKTLREMELEGLIQRISTEAETKPDFDNMDFEELPVGQPTQKPSGLYKPTQIGIEFSTVLVPLLQWATKYRIQQYGTGHKR
;
A
#
# COMPACT_ATOMS: atom_id res chain seq x y z
N MET A 1 -23.73 -8.07 25.72
CA MET A 1 -22.52 -8.90 25.57
C MET A 1 -21.35 -8.10 24.94
N ASN A 2 -21.04 -6.90 25.44
CA ASN A 2 -19.96 -6.01 24.93
C ASN A 2 -18.95 -5.58 26.01
N HIS A 3 -19.05 -6.11 27.24
CA HIS A 3 -18.13 -5.73 28.31
C HIS A 3 -16.75 -6.43 28.18
N SER A 4 -16.74 -7.71 27.78
CA SER A 4 -15.51 -8.51 27.67
C SER A 4 -14.47 -7.97 26.68
N LEU A 5 -14.89 -7.39 25.54
CA LEU A 5 -13.94 -6.86 24.53
C LEU A 5 -13.31 -5.52 24.95
N ILE A 6 -14.03 -4.73 25.76
CA ILE A 6 -13.53 -3.45 26.27
C ILE A 6 -12.54 -3.74 27.41
N ASP A 7 -12.87 -4.67 28.30
CA ASP A 7 -12.02 -5.04 29.43
C ASP A 7 -10.67 -5.62 28.94
N GLU A 8 -10.67 -6.43 27.88
CA GLU A 8 -9.44 -6.95 27.25
C GLU A 8 -8.60 -5.85 26.59
N ALA A 9 -9.23 -4.89 25.89
CA ALA A 9 -8.52 -3.77 25.27
C ALA A 9 -7.87 -2.85 26.31
N VAL A 10 -8.55 -2.59 27.44
CA VAL A 10 -8.03 -1.78 28.54
C VAL A 10 -6.84 -2.45 29.20
N VAL A 11 -6.92 -3.77 29.45
CA VAL A 11 -5.81 -4.56 30.00
C VAL A 11 -4.61 -4.59 29.05
N ASN A 12 -4.83 -4.70 27.74
CA ASN A 12 -3.76 -4.66 26.75
C ASN A 12 -3.06 -3.30 26.71
N ILE A 13 -3.80 -2.19 26.77
CA ILE A 13 -3.21 -0.83 26.79
C ILE A 13 -2.34 -0.61 28.04
N GLN A 14 -2.76 -1.11 29.20
CA GLN A 14 -2.01 -0.99 30.46
C GLN A 14 -0.68 -1.77 30.43
N ASN A 15 -0.61 -2.86 29.68
CA ASN A 15 0.59 -3.69 29.56
C ASN A 15 1.48 -3.30 28.36
N THR A 16 1.01 -2.43 27.47
CA THR A 16 1.84 -1.91 26.37
C THR A 16 2.68 -0.72 26.81
N PRO A 17 3.96 -0.65 26.41
CA PRO A 17 4.78 0.53 26.68
C PRO A 17 4.15 1.75 26.01
N SER A 18 3.92 2.81 26.81
CA SER A 18 3.41 4.12 26.37
C SER A 18 4.21 4.73 25.20
N TYR A 19 5.47 4.34 25.06
CA TYR A 19 6.36 4.74 23.99
C TYR A 19 6.90 3.53 23.22
N SER A 20 6.55 3.43 21.94
CA SER A 20 7.09 2.44 21.01
C SER A 20 7.76 3.16 19.84
N PRO A 21 9.10 3.15 19.74
CA PRO A 21 9.81 3.73 18.60
C PRO A 21 9.34 3.17 17.26
N ALA A 22 9.01 1.87 17.21
CA ALA A 22 8.54 1.19 16.02
C ALA A 22 7.15 1.71 15.57
N LEU A 23 6.25 1.98 16.53
CA LEU A 23 4.96 2.58 16.21
C LEU A 23 5.13 4.01 15.72
N LEU A 24 6.01 4.80 16.35
CA LEU A 24 6.26 6.18 15.95
C LEU A 24 6.90 6.29 14.57
N SER A 25 7.79 5.38 14.20
CA SER A 25 8.38 5.35 12.85
C SER A 25 7.37 4.93 11.78
N PHE A 26 6.43 4.05 12.12
CA PHE A 26 5.42 3.54 11.19
C PHE A 26 4.16 4.43 11.09
N LEU A 27 3.87 5.23 12.10
CA LEU A 27 2.69 6.12 12.13
C LEU A 27 2.58 7.08 10.94
N PRO A 28 3.66 7.72 10.43
CA PRO A 28 3.59 8.59 9.24
C PRO A 28 3.13 7.83 8.00
N VAL A 29 3.58 6.59 7.86
CA VAL A 29 3.16 5.67 6.79
C VAL A 29 1.66 5.40 7.00
N LEU A 30 1.25 4.90 8.17
CA LEU A 30 -0.16 4.64 8.49
C LEU A 30 -1.11 5.82 8.27
N ALA A 31 -0.67 7.02 8.62
CA ALA A 31 -1.43 8.26 8.47
C ALA A 31 -1.59 8.70 7.00
N SER A 32 -0.88 8.05 6.07
CA SER A 32 -0.97 8.35 4.65
C SER A 32 -2.33 7.97 4.09
N LYS A 33 -2.98 8.95 3.46
CA LYS A 33 -4.31 8.83 2.85
C LYS A 33 -4.46 7.66 1.87
N TRP A 34 -3.37 7.23 1.25
CA TRP A 34 -3.41 6.30 0.12
C TRP A 34 -3.03 4.86 0.47
N ILE A 35 -2.53 4.58 1.67
CA ILE A 35 -2.12 3.21 2.04
C ILE A 35 -3.31 2.26 2.07
N ALA A 36 -4.38 2.65 2.75
CA ALA A 36 -5.59 1.83 2.82
C ALA A 36 -6.17 1.51 1.42
N PRO A 37 -6.44 2.50 0.54
CA PRO A 37 -7.00 2.20 -0.78
C PRO A 37 -6.04 1.43 -1.69
N VAL A 38 -4.73 1.69 -1.66
CA VAL A 38 -3.74 0.91 -2.43
C VAL A 38 -3.70 -0.54 -1.97
N LEU A 39 -3.60 -0.77 -0.65
CA LEU A 39 -3.55 -2.11 -0.07
C LEU A 39 -4.84 -2.88 -0.37
N TRP A 40 -6.00 -2.22 -0.30
CA TRP A 40 -7.29 -2.83 -0.61
C TRP A 40 -7.43 -3.21 -2.09
N ALA A 41 -6.98 -2.35 -3.00
CA ALA A 41 -6.96 -2.67 -4.42
C ALA A 41 -6.11 -3.93 -4.69
N LEU A 42 -4.94 -4.00 -4.06
CA LEU A 42 -4.03 -5.14 -4.16
C LEU A 42 -4.62 -6.42 -3.55
N ILE A 43 -5.25 -6.36 -2.38
CA ILE A 43 -5.86 -7.55 -1.75
C ILE A 43 -7.02 -8.09 -2.59
N ARG A 44 -7.81 -7.20 -3.21
CA ARG A 44 -8.98 -7.61 -4.01
C ARG A 44 -8.60 -8.17 -5.38
N LYS A 45 -7.56 -7.65 -6.02
CA LYS A 45 -7.23 -7.95 -7.41
C LYS A 45 -5.73 -8.19 -7.65
N SER A 46 -5.01 -8.86 -6.75
CA SER A 46 -3.58 -9.16 -6.96
C SER A 46 -3.37 -10.19 -8.09
N PRO A 47 -2.31 -10.06 -8.92
CA PRO A 47 -1.36 -8.94 -8.99
C PRO A 47 -1.86 -7.79 -9.88
N LEU A 48 -1.53 -6.53 -9.54
CA LEU A 48 -1.93 -5.33 -10.32
C LEU A 48 -0.72 -4.54 -10.83
N SER A 49 -0.81 -4.03 -12.04
CA SER A 49 0.12 -3.03 -12.56
C SER A 49 -0.14 -1.65 -11.97
N PHE A 50 0.85 -0.75 -12.10
CA PHE A 50 0.72 0.65 -11.67
C PHE A 50 -0.54 1.34 -12.23
N GLN A 51 -0.87 1.10 -13.51
CA GLN A 51 -2.03 1.70 -14.16
C GLN A 51 -3.34 1.15 -13.61
N GLU A 52 -3.42 -0.14 -13.33
CA GLU A 52 -4.63 -0.76 -12.77
C GLU A 52 -4.87 -0.30 -11.34
N ILE A 53 -3.83 -0.21 -10.50
CA ILE A 53 -3.96 0.35 -9.14
C ILE A 53 -4.49 1.77 -9.21
N ARG A 54 -3.95 2.59 -10.12
CA ARG A 54 -4.42 3.97 -10.32
C ARG A 54 -5.88 4.01 -10.76
N SER A 55 -6.28 3.13 -11.68
CA SER A 55 -7.64 3.06 -12.20
C SER A 55 -8.65 2.62 -11.13
N GLU A 56 -8.27 1.68 -10.27
CA GLU A 56 -9.10 1.22 -9.15
C GLU A 56 -9.27 2.30 -8.07
N ILE A 57 -8.22 3.09 -7.81
CA ILE A 57 -8.29 4.15 -6.80
C ILE A 57 -9.05 5.36 -7.35
N GLY A 58 -8.70 5.84 -8.55
CA GLY A 58 -9.37 6.96 -9.24
C GLY A 58 -8.68 8.33 -9.06
N PRO A 59 -8.81 9.03 -7.92
CA PRO A 59 -8.38 10.42 -7.76
C PRO A 59 -6.91 10.60 -7.35
N ILE A 60 -6.07 9.56 -7.48
CA ILE A 60 -4.65 9.62 -7.11
C ILE A 60 -3.78 10.05 -8.31
N THR A 61 -2.84 10.96 -8.07
CA THR A 61 -1.87 11.39 -9.09
C THR A 61 -0.75 10.35 -9.25
N ASN A 62 -0.08 10.33 -10.41
CA ASN A 62 1.03 9.40 -10.65
C ASN A 62 2.17 9.60 -9.65
N THR A 63 2.48 10.85 -9.29
CA THR A 63 3.54 11.19 -8.33
C THR A 63 3.21 10.70 -6.93
N THR A 64 1.97 10.91 -6.48
CA THR A 64 1.53 10.43 -5.17
C THR A 64 1.42 8.91 -5.12
N LEU A 65 0.89 8.27 -6.16
CA LEU A 65 0.83 6.81 -6.23
C LEU A 65 2.23 6.19 -6.22
N SER A 66 3.17 6.74 -6.99
CA SER A 66 4.56 6.26 -7.01
C SER A 66 5.24 6.41 -5.65
N LYS A 67 5.01 7.54 -4.96
CA LYS A 67 5.54 7.75 -3.60
C LYS A 67 4.95 6.75 -2.61
N THR A 68 3.64 6.56 -2.61
CA THR A 68 2.96 5.62 -1.73
C THR A 68 3.39 4.17 -1.98
N LEU A 69 3.51 3.74 -3.24
CA LEU A 69 3.99 2.40 -3.56
C LEU A 69 5.43 2.19 -3.05
N ARG A 70 6.30 3.19 -3.20
CA ARG A 70 7.67 3.13 -2.68
C ARG A 70 7.71 3.05 -1.15
N GLU A 71 6.90 3.84 -0.45
CA GLU A 71 6.80 3.79 1.01
C GLU A 71 6.27 2.44 1.48
N MET A 72 5.21 1.92 0.84
CA MET A 72 4.67 0.60 1.16
C MET A 72 5.64 -0.54 0.85
N GLU A 73 6.49 -0.40 -0.17
CA GLU A 73 7.54 -1.38 -0.50
C GLU A 73 8.68 -1.33 0.52
N LEU A 74 9.10 -0.15 0.96
CA LEU A 74 10.12 0.02 2.01
C LEU A 74 9.68 -0.59 3.35
N GLU A 75 8.41 -0.46 3.69
CA GLU A 75 7.80 -1.05 4.88
C GLU A 75 7.47 -2.54 4.71
N GLY A 76 7.77 -3.10 3.54
CA GLY A 76 7.55 -4.52 3.23
C GLY A 76 6.08 -4.91 3.14
N LEU A 77 5.14 -3.96 2.98
CA LEU A 77 3.70 -4.23 2.82
C LEU A 77 3.37 -4.76 1.41
N ILE A 78 4.14 -4.34 0.41
CA ILE A 78 3.97 -4.76 -0.98
C ILE A 78 5.30 -5.16 -1.59
N GLN A 79 5.25 -5.98 -2.64
CA GLN A 79 6.41 -6.39 -3.40
C GLN A 79 6.19 -6.13 -4.89
N ARG A 80 7.19 -5.56 -5.56
CA ARG A 80 7.23 -5.44 -7.03
C ARG A 80 7.73 -6.75 -7.65
N ILE A 81 7.00 -7.23 -8.64
CA ILE A 81 7.37 -8.35 -9.51
C ILE A 81 7.89 -7.75 -10.82
N SER A 82 9.19 -7.96 -11.09
CA SER A 82 9.78 -7.66 -12.38
C SER A 82 9.45 -8.81 -13.33
N THR A 83 8.57 -8.58 -14.31
CA THR A 83 8.44 -9.47 -15.45
C THR A 83 9.59 -9.18 -16.41
N GLU A 84 10.78 -9.65 -16.08
CA GLU A 84 11.90 -9.75 -17.02
C GLU A 84 11.53 -10.92 -17.96
N ALA A 85 10.69 -10.64 -18.96
CA ALA A 85 10.52 -11.55 -20.07
C ALA A 85 11.81 -11.48 -20.88
N GLU A 86 12.55 -12.57 -20.82
CA GLU A 86 13.72 -12.92 -21.60
C GLU A 86 13.69 -12.32 -23.01
N THR A 87 14.52 -11.32 -23.26
CA THR A 87 15.17 -11.22 -24.57
C THR A 87 16.65 -11.38 -24.29
N LYS A 88 17.12 -12.63 -24.23
CA LYS A 88 18.48 -12.90 -24.67
C LYS A 88 18.54 -12.39 -26.11
N PRO A 89 19.31 -11.34 -26.44
CA PRO A 89 19.63 -11.12 -27.84
C PRO A 89 20.33 -12.38 -28.32
N ASP A 90 19.95 -12.88 -29.49
CA ASP A 90 20.64 -13.98 -30.14
C ASP A 90 22.05 -13.47 -30.50
N PHE A 91 23.02 -13.69 -29.60
CA PHE A 91 24.38 -13.16 -29.71
C PHE A 91 25.19 -13.78 -30.85
N ASP A 92 24.61 -14.71 -31.62
CA ASP A 92 25.29 -15.38 -32.72
C ASP A 92 25.40 -14.52 -34.00
N ASN A 93 24.73 -13.36 -34.10
CA ASN A 93 24.76 -12.52 -35.32
C ASN A 93 24.72 -10.99 -35.06
N MET A 94 25.67 -10.43 -34.32
CA MET A 94 25.80 -8.95 -34.24
C MET A 94 27.23 -8.47 -34.46
N ASP A 95 27.44 -7.83 -35.61
CA ASP A 95 28.63 -7.05 -35.92
C ASP A 95 28.85 -5.99 -34.83
N PHE A 96 30.10 -5.88 -34.38
CA PHE A 96 30.51 -5.01 -33.28
C PHE A 96 30.67 -3.56 -33.76
N GLU A 97 29.58 -2.92 -34.17
CA GLU A 97 29.55 -1.48 -34.44
C GLU A 97 28.20 -0.91 -33.99
N GLU A 98 28.26 -0.08 -32.93
CA GLU A 98 27.15 0.57 -32.23
C GLU A 98 26.42 -0.24 -31.14
N LEU A 99 26.99 -0.24 -29.93
CA LEU A 99 26.21 -0.46 -28.72
C LEU A 99 25.35 0.79 -28.44
N PRO A 100 24.01 0.71 -28.40
CA PRO A 100 23.21 1.78 -27.82
C PRO A 100 23.56 1.83 -26.33
N VAL A 101 23.98 3.01 -25.85
CA VAL A 101 24.10 3.32 -24.41
C VAL A 101 22.67 3.37 -23.85
N GLY A 102 22.06 2.19 -23.72
CA GLY A 102 20.77 1.99 -23.08
C GLY A 102 20.94 2.29 -21.61
N GLN A 103 20.57 3.51 -21.21
CA GLN A 103 20.26 3.80 -19.82
C GLN A 103 19.32 2.70 -19.31
N PRO A 104 19.44 2.22 -18.05
CA PRO A 104 18.42 1.37 -17.47
C PRO A 104 17.13 2.19 -17.41
N THR A 105 16.30 2.11 -18.44
CA THR A 105 14.97 2.67 -18.45
C THR A 105 14.16 1.83 -17.48
N GLN A 106 14.22 2.16 -16.19
CA GLN A 106 13.31 1.64 -15.18
C GLN A 106 11.93 2.23 -15.47
N LYS A 107 11.29 1.72 -16.53
CA LYS A 107 9.86 1.85 -16.72
C LYS A 107 9.22 1.21 -15.48
N PRO A 108 8.23 1.84 -14.84
CA PRO A 108 7.44 1.20 -13.79
C PRO A 108 6.48 0.17 -14.42
N SER A 109 6.98 -0.70 -15.28
CA SER A 109 6.31 -1.89 -15.80
C SER A 109 6.65 -3.03 -14.87
N GLY A 110 6.13 -2.97 -13.64
CA GLY A 110 6.15 -4.09 -12.69
C GLY A 110 4.75 -4.33 -12.18
N LEU A 111 4.41 -5.60 -11.97
CA LEU A 111 3.20 -5.98 -11.25
C LEU A 111 3.47 -5.86 -9.75
N TYR A 112 2.48 -5.46 -8.97
CA TYR A 112 2.56 -5.34 -7.52
C TYR A 112 1.68 -6.40 -6.88
N LYS A 113 2.19 -7.01 -5.80
CA LYS A 113 1.45 -7.93 -4.95
C LYS A 113 1.56 -7.54 -3.47
N PRO A 114 0.53 -7.77 -2.65
CA PRO A 114 0.67 -7.63 -1.21
C PRO A 114 1.60 -8.74 -0.70
N THR A 115 2.42 -8.41 0.30
CA THR A 115 3.23 -9.40 1.02
C THR A 115 2.43 -10.05 2.14
N GLN A 116 3.01 -11.04 2.82
CA GLN A 116 2.43 -11.60 4.04
C GLN A 116 2.22 -10.51 5.11
N ILE A 117 3.19 -9.61 5.29
CA ILE A 117 3.09 -8.48 6.22
C ILE A 117 1.93 -7.55 5.81
N GLY A 118 1.78 -7.27 4.52
CA GLY A 118 0.66 -6.46 4.01
C GLY A 118 -0.70 -7.10 4.28
N ILE A 119 -0.81 -8.42 4.14
CA ILE A 119 -2.04 -9.17 4.45
C ILE A 119 -2.33 -9.14 5.95
N GLU A 120 -1.35 -9.45 6.80
CA GLU A 120 -1.50 -9.39 8.26
C GLU A 120 -1.89 -7.99 8.71
N PHE A 121 -1.21 -6.98 8.20
CA PHE A 121 -1.50 -5.59 8.47
C PHE A 121 -2.93 -5.19 8.08
N SER A 122 -3.47 -5.74 6.98
CA SER A 122 -4.86 -5.48 6.60
C SER A 122 -5.86 -5.96 7.65
N THR A 123 -5.56 -7.04 8.37
CA THR A 123 -6.43 -7.56 9.44
C THR A 123 -6.51 -6.62 10.63
N VAL A 124 -5.43 -5.85 10.90
CA VAL A 124 -5.38 -4.82 11.92
C VAL A 124 -6.15 -3.56 11.48
N LEU A 125 -6.12 -3.25 10.18
CA LEU A 125 -6.86 -2.10 9.63
C LEU A 125 -8.37 -2.30 9.59
N VAL A 126 -8.87 -3.53 9.40
CA VAL A 126 -10.31 -3.78 9.23
C VAL A 126 -11.13 -3.30 10.45
N PRO A 127 -10.81 -3.66 11.71
CA PRO A 127 -11.52 -3.16 12.88
C PRO A 127 -11.44 -1.63 13.03
N LEU A 128 -10.27 -1.04 12.73
CA LEU A 128 -10.08 0.41 12.76
C LEU A 128 -10.98 1.12 11.74
N LEU A 129 -11.10 0.56 10.53
CA LEU A 129 -11.97 1.07 9.48
C LEU A 129 -13.45 0.89 9.82
N GLN A 130 -13.83 -0.24 10.41
CA GLN A 130 -15.19 -0.46 10.89
C GLN A 130 -15.56 0.52 11.99
N TRP A 131 -14.67 0.75 12.96
CA TRP A 131 -14.83 1.76 14.01
C TRP A 131 -14.97 3.16 13.40
N ALA A 132 -14.06 3.54 12.50
CA ALA A 132 -14.12 4.84 11.82
C ALA A 132 -15.44 4.99 11.04
N THR A 133 -15.87 3.96 10.29
CA THR A 133 -17.14 4.00 9.55
C THR A 133 -18.33 4.16 10.49
N LYS A 134 -18.31 3.49 11.64
CA LYS A 134 -19.37 3.56 12.64
C LYS A 134 -19.49 4.93 13.30
N TYR A 135 -18.38 5.62 13.56
CA TYR A 135 -18.39 6.85 14.37
C TYR A 135 -18.08 8.14 13.59
N ARG A 136 -17.50 8.07 12.38
CA ARG A 136 -17.09 9.24 11.60
C ARG A 136 -18.23 9.90 10.81
N ILE A 137 -19.41 9.28 10.71
CA ILE A 137 -20.57 9.82 9.96
C ILE A 137 -21.19 11.07 10.62
N GLN A 138 -20.78 11.46 11.83
CA GLN A 138 -21.36 12.64 12.50
C GLN A 138 -20.85 14.02 12.02
N GLN A 139 -19.87 14.10 11.11
CA GLN A 139 -19.25 15.39 10.71
C GLN A 139 -19.60 15.89 9.29
N TYR A 140 -20.56 15.26 8.58
CA TYR A 140 -21.02 15.74 7.25
C TYR A 140 -22.54 15.95 7.16
N GLY A 141 -23.17 16.27 8.30
CA GLY A 141 -24.63 16.29 8.43
C GLY A 141 -25.25 17.61 8.90
N THR A 142 -24.68 18.78 8.64
CA THR A 142 -25.40 20.08 8.76
C THR A 142 -24.71 21.17 7.95
N GLY A 143 -25.08 21.34 6.67
CA GLY A 143 -24.55 22.47 5.91
C GLY A 143 -24.87 22.55 4.43
N HIS A 144 -26.13 22.44 4.03
CA HIS A 144 -26.76 23.24 2.95
C HIS A 144 -28.13 22.65 2.59
N LYS A 145 -29.18 23.18 3.22
CA LYS A 145 -30.51 23.36 2.62
C LYS A 145 -31.26 24.38 3.49
N ARG A 146 -31.22 25.64 3.06
CA ARG A 146 -32.34 26.59 3.04
C ARG A 146 -31.89 27.86 2.34
#